data_AF-A0A9X3WUB4-F1
#
_entry.id   AF-A0A9X3WUB4-F1
#
_cell.length_a   1.000
_cell.length_b   1.000
_cell.length_c   1.000
_cell.angle_alpha   90.00
_cell.angle_beta   90.00
_cell.angle_gamma   90.00
#
_symmetry.space_group_name_H-M   'P 1'
#
loop_
_entity.id
_entity.type
_entity.pdbx_description
1 polymer ?
#
loop_
_entity_poly.entity_id
_entity_poly.type
_entity_poly.pdbx_seq_one_letter_code
_entity_poly.pdbx_strand_id
1 'polypeptide(L)'
;MKNRFKITLIGIIGLIVIVTTLTIFFLLGIQKTTITWWALSFILISEIALFIGLEIINSFKKNIFISSGISVTLIINLLIITAICFFSSAFNRLNSFIITEIIILAISTIIVLSFLLFSGRIDSNEQKTVYDQKFMYQCEKRIYNIYRETKGKEYSDELFSLYESFKYMDKVGNSNVDQKIAKLMDQLEGSVISFDSETKDILNEIDVILARRKNEIAVLKRGAY
;
A
#
# COMPACT_ATOMS: atom_id res chain seq x y z
N MET A 1 4.51 -20.11 11.58
CA MET A 1 5.89 -19.60 11.75
C MET A 1 6.88 -20.58 11.12
N LYS A 2 7.25 -20.38 9.85
CA LYS A 2 8.35 -21.11 9.22
C LYS A 2 9.05 -20.19 8.21
N ASN A 3 9.50 -19.02 8.70
CA ASN A 3 10.43 -18.18 7.95
C ASN A 3 11.81 -18.84 8.00
N ARG A 4 12.07 -19.74 7.05
CA ARG A 4 13.46 -20.01 6.69
C ARG A 4 14.01 -18.67 6.22
N PHE A 5 15.09 -18.21 6.85
CA PHE A 5 15.94 -17.14 6.35
C PHE A 5 16.40 -17.52 4.93
N LYS A 6 15.57 -17.23 3.93
CA LYS A 6 16.08 -17.07 2.58
C LYS A 6 16.89 -15.79 2.67
N ILE A 7 18.21 -15.93 2.64
CA ILE A 7 19.09 -14.80 2.42
C ILE A 7 18.61 -14.16 1.13
N THR A 8 17.96 -13.02 1.29
CA THR A 8 17.45 -12.17 0.24
C THR A 8 18.63 -11.51 -0.46
N LEU A 9 18.48 -11.23 -1.76
CA LEU A 9 19.52 -10.55 -2.56
C LEU A 9 20.01 -9.27 -1.88
N ILE A 10 19.10 -8.52 -1.25
CA ILE A 10 19.37 -7.29 -0.51
C ILE A 10 20.32 -7.55 0.68
N GLY A 11 20.11 -8.65 1.43
CA GLY A 11 21.01 -9.06 2.51
C GLY A 11 22.43 -9.42 2.03
N ILE A 12 22.57 -10.06 0.86
CA ILE A 12 23.89 -10.36 0.28
C ILE A 12 24.60 -9.06 -0.12
N ILE A 13 23.89 -8.17 -0.81
CA ILE A 13 24.40 -6.86 -1.20
C ILE A 13 24.84 -6.07 0.03
N GLY A 14 24.02 -6.08 1.09
CA GLY A 14 24.35 -5.39 2.33
C GLY A 14 25.60 -5.90 3.02
N LEU A 15 25.79 -7.22 3.06
CA LEU A 15 27.00 -7.81 3.60
C LEU A 15 28.24 -7.42 2.78
N ILE A 16 28.14 -7.41 1.45
CA ILE A 16 29.25 -6.98 0.57
C ILE A 16 29.60 -5.51 0.83
N VAL A 17 28.60 -4.63 0.99
CA VAL A 17 28.84 -3.21 1.29
C VAL A 17 29.55 -3.05 2.64
N ILE A 18 29.06 -3.71 3.70
CA ILE A 18 29.70 -3.66 5.03
C ILE A 18 31.16 -4.14 4.99
N VAL A 19 31.42 -5.27 4.32
CA VAL A 19 32.79 -5.79 4.17
C VAL A 19 33.67 -4.82 3.39
N THR A 20 33.12 -4.18 2.36
CA THR A 20 33.84 -3.17 1.56
C THR A 20 34.17 -1.94 2.42
N THR A 21 33.22 -1.44 3.21
CA THR A 21 33.42 -0.30 4.13
C THR A 21 34.49 -0.59 5.17
N LEU A 22 34.47 -1.79 5.78
CA LEU A 22 35.55 -2.24 6.67
C LEU A 22 36.90 -2.31 5.95
N THR A 23 36.92 -2.88 4.75
CA THR A 23 38.15 -3.01 3.97
C THR A 23 38.75 -1.65 3.62
N ILE A 24 37.94 -0.70 3.17
CA ILE A 24 38.36 0.69 2.91
C ILE A 24 38.91 1.33 4.19
N PHE A 25 38.23 1.19 5.32
CA PHE A 25 38.70 1.75 6.60
C PHE A 25 40.05 1.17 7.05
N PHE A 26 40.29 -0.13 6.84
CA PHE A 26 41.55 -0.75 7.22
C PHE A 26 42.70 -0.47 6.24
N LEU A 27 42.41 -0.35 4.95
CA LEU A 27 43.39 -0.08 3.90
C LEU A 27 43.78 1.40 3.80
N LEU A 28 42.90 2.32 4.19
CA LEU A 28 43.24 3.73 4.25
C LEU A 28 44.33 3.95 5.31
N GLY A 29 45.50 4.40 4.88
CA GLY A 29 46.66 4.72 5.73
C GLY A 29 46.48 5.97 6.60
N ILE A 30 45.24 6.32 6.95
CA ILE A 30 44.91 7.48 7.78
C ILE A 30 45.19 7.11 9.24
N GLN A 31 45.71 8.06 10.02
CA GLN A 31 45.93 7.88 11.45
C GLN A 31 44.58 7.64 12.15
N LYS A 32 44.42 6.45 12.75
CA LYS A 32 43.18 6.02 13.40
C LYS A 32 43.06 6.65 14.80
N THR A 33 42.42 7.81 14.88
CA THR A 33 42.09 8.48 16.15
C THR A 33 40.82 7.91 16.77
N THR A 34 40.54 8.23 18.04
CA THR A 34 39.29 7.85 18.71
C THR A 34 38.05 8.29 17.92
N ILE A 35 38.09 9.48 17.31
CA ILE A 35 36.97 10.01 16.48
C ILE A 35 36.75 9.11 15.26
N THR A 36 37.81 8.64 14.60
CA THR A 36 37.68 7.77 13.41
C THR A 36 37.03 6.42 13.72
N TRP A 37 37.26 5.86 14.91
CA TRP A 37 36.61 4.63 15.36
C TRP A 37 35.11 4.83 15.61
N TRP A 38 34.74 5.96 16.21
CA TRP A 38 33.32 6.33 16.38
C TRP A 38 32.64 6.60 15.04
N ALA A 39 33.31 7.30 14.13
CA ALA A 39 32.83 7.53 12.77
C ALA A 39 32.53 6.21 12.04
N LEU A 40 33.45 5.24 12.09
CA LEU A 40 33.21 3.91 11.54
C LEU A 40 31.97 3.25 12.15
N SER A 41 31.80 3.36 13.46
CA SER A 41 30.68 2.74 14.18
C SER A 41 29.34 3.32 13.71
N PHE A 42 29.24 4.64 13.54
CA PHE A 42 28.04 5.30 13.02
C PHE A 42 27.75 4.95 11.55
N ILE A 43 28.78 4.86 10.69
CA ILE A 43 28.61 4.39 9.31
C ILE A 43 28.03 2.98 9.29
N LEU A 44 28.61 2.05 10.07
CA LEU A 44 28.14 0.67 10.14
C LEU A 44 26.70 0.58 10.65
N ILE A 45 26.35 1.36 11.69
CA ILE A 45 24.97 1.43 12.19
C ILE A 45 24.03 1.92 11.08
N SER A 46 24.42 2.93 10.31
CA SER A 46 23.60 3.47 9.22
C SER A 46 23.46 2.47 8.05
N GLU A 47 24.51 1.73 7.71
CA GLU A 47 24.45 0.68 6.69
C GLU A 47 23.50 -0.44 7.13
N ILE A 48 23.65 -0.91 8.38
CA ILE A 48 22.75 -1.93 8.95
C ILE A 48 21.31 -1.43 8.94
N ALA A 49 21.06 -0.18 9.37
CA ALA A 49 19.73 0.42 9.35
C ALA A 49 19.15 0.52 7.94
N LEU A 50 19.97 0.88 6.94
CA LEU A 50 19.57 0.90 5.53
C LEU A 50 19.11 -0.50 5.07
N PHE A 51 19.95 -1.52 5.23
CA PHE A 51 19.63 -2.86 4.72
C PHE A 51 18.48 -3.52 5.48
N ILE A 52 18.41 -3.38 6.81
CA ILE A 52 17.27 -3.84 7.60
C ILE A 52 15.99 -3.11 7.16
N GLY A 53 16.06 -1.80 6.97
CA GLY A 53 14.92 -1.01 6.51
C GLY A 53 14.41 -1.44 5.13
N LEU A 54 15.32 -1.69 4.19
CA LEU A 54 14.98 -2.21 2.85
C LEU A 54 14.32 -3.60 2.91
N GLU A 55 14.78 -4.48 3.80
CA GLU A 55 14.14 -5.80 4.01
C GLU A 55 12.73 -5.69 4.58
N ILE A 56 12.54 -4.78 5.54
CA ILE A 56 11.24 -4.49 6.12
C ILE A 56 10.29 -4.00 5.01
N ILE A 57 10.72 -3.06 4.19
CA ILE A 57 9.93 -2.54 3.05
C ILE A 57 9.57 -3.65 2.06
N ASN A 58 10.53 -4.50 1.68
CA ASN A 58 10.30 -5.61 0.75
C ASN A 58 9.25 -6.60 1.28
N SER A 59 9.10 -6.69 2.61
CA SER A 59 8.06 -7.50 3.25
C SER A 59 6.68 -6.85 3.16
N PHE A 60 6.58 -5.52 3.06
CA PHE A 60 5.31 -4.79 3.03
C PHE A 60 4.66 -4.66 1.65
N LYS A 61 5.35 -5.00 0.55
CA LYS A 61 4.89 -5.24 -0.86
C LYS A 61 3.83 -4.36 -1.54
N LYS A 62 3.13 -3.44 -0.88
CA LYS A 62 1.92 -2.82 -1.44
C LYS A 62 1.98 -1.30 -1.58
N ASN A 63 2.71 -0.60 -0.71
CA ASN A 63 2.74 0.86 -0.76
C ASN A 63 4.02 1.42 -1.39
N ILE A 64 3.95 1.71 -2.69
CA ILE A 64 5.05 2.35 -3.46
C ILE A 64 5.48 3.66 -2.81
N PHE A 65 4.53 4.46 -2.31
CA PHE A 65 4.81 5.74 -1.66
C PHE A 65 5.65 5.59 -0.38
N ILE A 66 5.28 4.64 0.50
CA ILE A 66 6.01 4.37 1.74
C ILE A 66 7.35 3.69 1.46
N SER A 67 7.38 2.76 0.50
CA SER A 67 8.62 2.14 0.05
C SER A 67 9.62 3.20 -0.43
N SER A 68 9.18 4.14 -1.26
CA SER A 68 10.04 5.22 -1.77
C SER A 68 10.47 6.16 -0.63
N GLY A 69 9.54 6.59 0.22
CA GLY A 69 9.83 7.50 1.33
C GLY A 69 10.87 6.95 2.30
N ILE A 70 10.68 5.73 2.80
CA ILE A 70 11.62 5.11 3.75
C ILE A 70 12.97 4.84 3.08
N SER A 71 13.00 4.30 1.85
CA SER A 71 14.26 4.05 1.13
C SER A 71 15.06 5.33 0.93
N VAL A 72 14.40 6.41 0.50
CA VAL A 72 15.05 7.72 0.29
C VAL A 72 15.56 8.29 1.61
N THR A 73 14.79 8.25 2.69
CA THR A 73 15.24 8.73 4.01
C THR A 73 16.47 7.97 4.49
N LEU A 74 16.51 6.64 4.37
CA LEU A 74 17.65 5.83 4.80
C LEU A 74 18.90 6.08 3.94
N ILE A 75 18.74 6.26 2.63
CA ILE A 75 19.85 6.62 1.73
C ILE A 75 20.40 8.00 2.08
N ILE A 76 19.54 8.99 2.28
CA ILE A 76 19.95 10.34 2.68
C ILE A 76 20.68 10.29 4.02
N ASN A 77 20.17 9.53 4.99
CA ASN A 77 20.83 9.35 6.29
C ASN A 77 22.24 8.78 6.13
N LEU A 78 22.42 7.73 5.32
CA LEU A 78 23.73 7.16 5.05
C LEU A 78 24.69 8.17 4.41
N LEU A 79 24.22 8.94 3.42
CA LEU A 79 25.04 9.96 2.76
C LEU A 79 25.46 11.07 3.71
N ILE A 80 24.55 11.55 4.58
CA ILE A 80 24.85 12.59 5.57
C ILE A 80 25.88 12.08 6.58
N ILE A 81 25.68 10.89 7.16
CA ILE A 81 26.61 10.31 8.13
C ILE A 81 27.99 10.10 7.49
N THR A 82 28.02 9.56 6.26
CA THR A 82 29.29 9.37 5.53
C THR A 82 30.00 10.71 5.29
N ALA A 83 29.26 11.76 4.92
CA ALA A 83 29.83 13.09 4.73
C ALA A 83 30.39 13.67 6.04
N ILE A 84 29.66 13.59 7.15
CA ILE A 84 30.11 14.10 8.45
C ILE A 84 31.33 13.32 8.95
N CYS A 85 31.35 12.00 8.76
CA CYS A 85 32.48 11.15 9.08
C CYS A 85 33.73 11.53 8.26
N PHE A 86 33.57 11.87 6.98
CA PHE A 86 34.67 12.33 6.13
C PHE A 86 35.23 13.67 6.62
N PHE A 87 34.37 14.58 7.09
CA PHE A 87 34.77 15.86 7.69
C PHE A 87 35.00 15.79 9.21
N SER A 88 35.19 14.59 9.77
CA SER A 88 35.37 14.41 11.21
C SER A 88 36.55 15.20 11.80
N SER A 89 37.57 15.50 11.00
CA SER A 89 38.70 16.35 11.39
C SER A 89 38.33 17.80 11.70
N ALA A 90 37.16 18.27 11.23
CA ALA A 90 36.66 19.62 11.52
C ALA A 90 36.07 19.73 12.95
N PHE A 91 35.82 18.61 13.63
CA PHE A 91 35.26 18.60 14.97
C PHE A 91 36.37 18.69 16.02
N ASN A 92 36.40 19.80 16.77
CA ASN A 92 37.38 20.02 17.84
C ASN A 92 37.15 19.16 19.09
N ARG A 93 35.98 18.52 19.25
CA ARG A 93 35.62 17.72 20.42
C ARG A 93 34.85 16.47 20.01
N LEU A 94 35.27 15.32 20.53
CA LEU A 94 34.60 14.02 20.35
C LEU A 94 33.10 14.09 20.69
N ASN A 95 32.77 14.73 21.82
CA ASN A 95 31.40 14.82 22.28
C ASN A 95 30.50 15.57 21.29
N SER A 96 31.01 16.63 20.66
CA SER A 96 30.25 17.39 19.66
C SER A 96 29.94 16.52 18.44
N PHE A 97 30.92 15.76 17.96
CA PHE A 97 30.74 14.80 16.86
C PHE A 97 29.66 13.75 17.19
N ILE A 98 29.78 13.08 18.34
CA ILE A 98 28.83 12.05 18.77
C ILE A 98 27.41 12.61 18.92
N ILE A 99 27.25 13.79 19.51
CA ILE A 99 25.94 14.43 19.68
C ILE A 99 25.31 14.73 18.32
N THR A 100 26.08 15.25 17.36
CA THR A 100 25.59 15.53 16.01
C THR A 100 25.09 14.26 15.31
N GLU A 101 25.86 13.17 15.36
CA GLU A 101 25.47 11.88 14.78
C GLU A 101 24.20 11.29 15.41
N ILE A 102 24.09 11.36 16.75
CA ILE A 102 22.89 10.91 17.47
C ILE A 102 21.65 11.71 17.06
N ILE A 103 21.77 13.04 16.92
CA ILE A 103 20.66 13.89 16.51
C ILE A 103 20.18 13.51 15.10
N ILE A 104 21.10 13.27 14.18
CA ILE A 104 20.77 12.91 12.79
C ILE A 104 20.06 11.56 12.74
N LEU A 105 20.58 10.56 13.46
CA LEU A 105 19.93 9.25 13.59
C LEU A 105 18.53 9.35 14.21
N ALA A 106 18.37 10.19 15.24
CA ALA A 106 17.07 10.40 15.87
C ALA A 106 16.05 11.01 14.90
N ILE A 107 16.45 12.04 14.14
CA ILE A 107 15.59 12.68 13.14
C ILE A 107 15.19 11.68 12.04
N SER A 108 16.15 10.93 11.49
CA SER A 108 15.88 9.89 10.48
C SER A 108 14.88 8.86 11.02
N THR A 109 15.08 8.41 12.26
CA THR A 109 14.19 7.43 12.91
C THR A 109 12.77 7.96 13.07
N ILE A 110 12.59 9.22 13.49
CA ILE A 110 11.28 9.86 13.61
C ILE A 110 10.57 9.92 12.25
N ILE A 111 11.28 10.27 11.18
CA ILE A 111 10.73 10.33 9.82
C ILE A 111 10.29 8.94 9.36
N VAL A 112 11.14 7.92 9.54
CA VAL A 112 10.81 6.53 9.19
C VAL A 112 9.58 6.03 9.96
N LEU A 113 9.53 6.26 11.27
CA LEU A 113 8.35 5.90 12.09
C LEU A 113 7.08 6.60 11.62
N SER A 114 7.18 7.88 11.22
CA SER A 114 6.04 8.63 10.68
C SER A 114 5.51 8.00 9.40
N PHE A 115 6.39 7.58 8.48
CA PHE A 115 5.97 6.85 7.27
C PHE A 115 5.31 5.50 7.59
N LEU A 116 5.86 4.75 8.56
CA LEU A 116 5.28 3.45 8.96
C LEU A 116 3.88 3.61 9.56
N LEU A 117 3.67 4.62 10.42
CA LEU A 117 2.35 4.92 10.98
C LEU A 117 1.34 5.35 9.90
N PHE A 118 1.80 6.10 8.90
CA PHE A 118 0.97 6.51 7.78
C PHE A 118 0.59 5.33 6.88
N SER A 119 1.49 4.36 6.67
CA SER A 119 1.22 3.13 5.91
C SER A 119 0.05 2.34 6.48
N GLY A 120 0.03 2.13 7.80
CA GLY A 120 -1.04 1.36 8.42
C GLY A 120 -2.45 1.97 8.19
N ARG A 121 -2.52 3.29 7.99
CA ARG A 121 -3.78 4.00 7.69
C ARG A 121 -4.15 3.97 6.21
N ILE A 122 -3.17 4.04 5.30
CA ILE A 122 -3.44 3.92 3.86
C ILE A 122 -3.90 2.51 3.53
N ASP A 123 -3.22 1.49 4.06
CA ASP A 123 -3.52 0.09 3.76
C ASP A 123 -4.97 -0.29 4.09
N SER A 124 -5.52 0.21 5.20
CA SER A 124 -6.91 -0.07 5.58
C SER A 124 -7.92 0.64 4.67
N ASN A 125 -7.64 1.87 4.26
CA ASN A 125 -8.48 2.63 3.35
C ASN A 125 -8.45 2.08 1.92
N GLU A 126 -7.27 1.67 1.44
CA GLU A 126 -7.11 1.06 0.13
C GLU A 126 -7.75 -0.33 0.08
N GLN A 127 -7.58 -1.16 1.12
CA GLN A 127 -8.26 -2.45 1.21
C GLN A 127 -9.79 -2.30 1.18
N LYS A 128 -10.34 -1.30 1.88
CA LYS A 128 -11.77 -1.01 1.84
C LYS A 128 -12.20 -0.61 0.43
N THR A 129 -11.44 0.27 -0.23
CA THR A 129 -11.74 0.72 -1.59
C THR A 129 -11.69 -0.42 -2.60
N VAL A 130 -10.68 -1.28 -2.52
CA VAL A 130 -10.55 -2.47 -3.37
C VAL A 130 -11.68 -3.47 -3.10
N TYR A 131 -12.08 -3.64 -1.84
CA TYR A 131 -13.21 -4.49 -1.47
C TYR A 131 -14.52 -3.96 -2.08
N ASP A 132 -14.80 -2.67 -1.93
CA ASP A 132 -16.01 -2.02 -2.46
C ASP A 132 -16.07 -2.13 -3.99
N GLN A 133 -14.94 -1.93 -4.68
CA GLN A 133 -14.82 -2.12 -6.13
C GLN A 133 -15.07 -3.57 -6.55
N LYS A 134 -14.51 -4.53 -5.80
CA LYS A 134 -14.64 -5.96 -6.09
C LYS A 134 -16.09 -6.43 -5.94
N PHE A 135 -16.82 -5.91 -4.95
CA PHE A 135 -18.24 -6.21 -4.76
C PHE A 135 -19.06 -5.79 -5.97
N MET A 136 -18.94 -4.55 -6.43
CA MET A 136 -19.66 -4.07 -7.61
C MET A 136 -19.30 -4.83 -8.88
N TYR A 137 -18.02 -5.18 -9.06
CA TYR A 137 -17.57 -6.00 -10.18
C TYR A 137 -18.17 -7.42 -10.15
N GLN A 138 -18.36 -7.99 -8.95
CA GLN A 138 -19.04 -9.28 -8.81
C GLN A 138 -20.52 -9.19 -9.23
N CYS A 139 -21.23 -8.13 -8.82
CA CYS A 139 -22.63 -7.91 -9.25
C CYS A 139 -22.74 -7.73 -10.77
N GLU A 140 -21.86 -6.93 -11.38
CA GLU A 140 -21.79 -6.76 -12.84
C GLU A 140 -21.59 -8.11 -13.55
N LYS A 141 -20.64 -8.92 -13.07
CA LYS A 141 -20.36 -10.23 -13.66
C LYS A 141 -21.55 -11.18 -13.52
N ARG A 142 -22.27 -11.15 -12.39
CA ARG A 142 -23.47 -11.95 -12.16
C ARG A 142 -24.57 -11.59 -13.16
N ILE A 143 -24.93 -10.30 -13.27
CA ILE A 143 -25.91 -9.83 -14.25
C ILE A 143 -25.51 -10.20 -15.68
N TYR A 144 -24.23 -10.02 -16.03
CA TYR A 144 -23.74 -10.38 -17.36
C TYR A 144 -23.93 -11.88 -17.67
N ASN A 145 -23.68 -12.75 -16.69
CA ASN A 145 -23.89 -14.19 -16.84
C ASN A 145 -25.39 -14.50 -17.02
N ILE A 146 -26.27 -13.91 -16.20
CA ILE A 146 -27.72 -14.09 -16.30
C ILE A 146 -28.21 -13.67 -17.69
N TYR A 147 -27.87 -12.46 -18.13
CA TYR A 147 -28.20 -11.95 -19.46
C TYR A 147 -27.71 -12.88 -20.58
N ARG A 148 -26.48 -13.39 -20.47
CA ARG A 148 -25.91 -14.30 -21.47
C ARG A 148 -26.69 -15.62 -21.56
N GLU A 149 -27.14 -16.15 -20.43
CA GLU A 149 -27.90 -17.41 -20.34
C GLU A 149 -29.37 -17.27 -20.76
N THR A 150 -29.92 -16.06 -20.66
CA THR A 150 -31.30 -15.74 -21.07
C THR A 150 -31.42 -14.99 -22.38
N LYS A 151 -30.34 -14.92 -23.16
CA LYS A 151 -30.33 -14.22 -24.43
C LYS A 151 -31.44 -14.73 -25.37
N GLY A 152 -32.30 -13.83 -25.82
CA GLY A 152 -33.44 -14.15 -26.70
C GLY A 152 -34.67 -14.71 -25.98
N LYS A 153 -34.71 -14.66 -24.65
CA LYS A 153 -35.88 -15.02 -23.83
C LYS A 153 -36.58 -13.76 -23.29
N GLU A 154 -37.68 -13.97 -22.57
CA GLU A 154 -38.41 -12.91 -21.86
C GLU A 154 -37.46 -12.17 -20.90
N TYR A 155 -37.59 -10.84 -20.84
CA TYR A 155 -36.74 -9.92 -20.05
C TYR A 155 -35.29 -9.72 -20.52
N SER A 156 -34.93 -10.20 -21.71
CA SER A 156 -33.60 -10.01 -22.33
C SER A 156 -33.15 -8.55 -22.37
N ASP A 157 -34.05 -7.66 -22.78
CA ASP A 157 -33.73 -6.24 -22.99
C ASP A 157 -33.58 -5.50 -21.67
N GLU A 158 -34.43 -5.82 -20.69
CA GLU A 158 -34.35 -5.31 -19.32
C GLU A 158 -33.06 -5.77 -18.62
N LEU A 159 -32.68 -7.05 -18.75
CA LEU A 159 -31.42 -7.57 -18.22
C LEU A 159 -30.20 -6.92 -18.88
N PHE A 160 -30.28 -6.61 -20.18
CA PHE A 160 -29.21 -5.88 -20.88
C PHE A 160 -29.12 -4.42 -20.40
N SER A 161 -30.26 -3.75 -20.20
CA SER A 161 -30.31 -2.40 -19.61
C SER A 161 -29.70 -2.38 -18.22
N LEU A 162 -30.05 -3.37 -17.39
CA LEU A 162 -29.52 -3.52 -16.04
C LEU A 162 -28.00 -3.78 -16.05
N TYR A 163 -27.53 -4.61 -16.98
CA TYR A 163 -26.10 -4.85 -17.20
C TYR A 163 -25.34 -3.55 -17.50
N GLU A 164 -25.82 -2.76 -18.48
CA GLU A 164 -25.16 -1.50 -18.84
C GLU A 164 -25.20 -0.50 -17.65
N SER A 165 -26.26 -0.50 -16.85
CA SER A 165 -26.35 0.28 -15.61
C SER A 165 -25.24 -0.08 -14.62
N PHE A 166 -24.96 -1.37 -14.39
CA PHE A 166 -23.83 -1.81 -13.54
C PHE A 166 -22.47 -1.48 -14.15
N LYS A 167 -22.32 -1.65 -15.46
CA LYS A 167 -21.06 -1.44 -16.19
C LYS A 167 -20.58 0.00 -16.12
N TYR A 168 -21.48 0.97 -16.29
CA TYR A 168 -21.15 2.41 -16.23
C TYR A 168 -21.39 3.03 -14.86
N MET A 169 -21.79 2.25 -13.86
CA MET A 169 -21.90 2.75 -12.50
C MET A 169 -20.52 3.02 -11.91
N ASP A 170 -20.46 4.02 -11.03
CA ASP A 170 -19.31 4.26 -10.18
C ASP A 170 -19.08 3.09 -9.22
N LYS A 171 -18.00 2.34 -9.44
CA LYS A 171 -17.67 1.15 -8.64
C LYS A 171 -16.96 1.50 -7.33
N VAL A 172 -16.62 2.77 -7.12
CA VAL A 172 -15.82 3.20 -5.98
C VAL A 172 -16.72 3.76 -4.88
N GLY A 173 -16.68 3.11 -3.72
CA GLY A 173 -17.38 3.53 -2.51
C GLY A 173 -18.48 2.55 -2.09
N ASN A 174 -18.82 2.63 -0.81
CA ASN A 174 -19.83 1.82 -0.16
C ASN A 174 -21.10 2.64 0.04
N SER A 175 -22.25 2.04 -0.25
CA SER A 175 -23.57 2.62 -0.02
C SER A 175 -24.37 1.72 0.92
N ASN A 176 -25.26 2.32 1.71
CA ASN A 176 -26.13 1.57 2.62
C ASN A 176 -27.05 0.59 1.89
N VAL A 177 -27.23 0.77 0.58
CA VAL A 177 -28.06 -0.12 -0.24
C VAL A 177 -27.31 -1.28 -0.86
N ASP A 178 -25.98 -1.37 -0.73
CA ASP A 178 -25.17 -2.42 -1.35
C ASP A 178 -25.58 -3.83 -0.89
N GLN A 179 -25.91 -4.00 0.39
CA GLN A 179 -26.46 -5.28 0.89
C GLN A 179 -27.82 -5.62 0.28
N LYS A 180 -28.64 -4.61 -0.01
CA LYS A 180 -29.96 -4.81 -0.64
C LYS A 180 -29.79 -5.22 -2.10
N ILE A 181 -28.83 -4.63 -2.81
CA ILE A 181 -28.44 -5.04 -4.17
C ILE A 181 -28.03 -6.51 -4.17
N ALA A 182 -27.18 -6.95 -3.24
CA ALA A 182 -26.76 -8.36 -3.17
C ALA A 182 -27.94 -9.31 -3.01
N LYS A 183 -28.88 -9.00 -2.11
CA LYS A 183 -30.07 -9.84 -1.88
C LYS A 183 -30.96 -9.92 -3.11
N LEU A 184 -31.20 -8.79 -3.78
CA LEU A 184 -32.02 -8.78 -5.00
C LEU A 184 -31.33 -9.50 -6.15
N MET A 185 -30.01 -9.45 -6.23
CA MET A 185 -29.23 -10.25 -7.18
C MET A 185 -29.39 -11.75 -6.93
N ASP A 186 -29.39 -12.19 -5.67
CA ASP A 186 -29.65 -13.59 -5.31
C ASP A 186 -31.09 -14.02 -5.68
N GLN A 187 -32.07 -13.13 -5.47
CA GLN A 187 -33.47 -13.38 -5.86
C GLN A 187 -33.66 -13.39 -7.38
N LEU A 188 -32.95 -12.52 -8.11
CA LEU A 188 -32.99 -12.47 -9.56
C LEU A 188 -32.44 -13.75 -10.18
N GLU A 189 -31.33 -14.28 -9.67
CA GLU A 189 -30.77 -15.55 -10.15
C GLU A 189 -31.74 -16.73 -9.98
N GLY A 190 -32.53 -16.73 -8.91
CA GLY A 190 -33.56 -17.76 -8.69
C GLY A 190 -34.78 -17.61 -9.60
N SER A 191 -35.29 -16.40 -9.76
CA SER A 191 -36.54 -16.10 -10.50
C SER A 191 -36.38 -16.11 -12.02
N VAL A 192 -35.20 -15.78 -12.54
CA VAL A 192 -34.94 -15.77 -13.99
C VAL A 192 -34.96 -17.18 -14.60
N ILE A 193 -34.82 -18.23 -13.79
CA ILE A 193 -34.95 -19.62 -14.25
C ILE A 193 -36.42 -19.96 -14.54
N SER A 194 -37.35 -19.43 -13.76
CA SER A 194 -38.79 -19.71 -13.86
C SER A 194 -39.56 -18.73 -14.75
N PHE A 195 -38.98 -17.58 -15.11
CA PHE A 195 -39.63 -16.50 -15.86
C PHE A 195 -40.95 -16.03 -15.22
N ASP A 196 -40.99 -16.05 -13.89
CA ASP A 196 -42.19 -15.66 -13.14
C ASP A 196 -42.42 -14.14 -13.20
N SER A 197 -43.67 -13.72 -12.97
CA SER A 197 -44.05 -12.29 -12.90
C SER A 197 -43.23 -11.50 -11.87
N GLU A 198 -42.71 -12.17 -10.83
CA GLU A 198 -41.82 -11.58 -9.83
C GLU A 198 -40.49 -11.10 -10.42
N THR A 199 -40.02 -11.67 -11.54
CA THR A 199 -38.77 -11.30 -12.20
C THR A 199 -38.76 -9.83 -12.59
N LYS A 200 -39.89 -9.35 -13.13
CA LYS A 200 -40.05 -7.94 -13.54
C LYS A 200 -40.04 -6.99 -12.35
N ASP A 201 -40.66 -7.38 -11.25
CA ASP A 201 -40.68 -6.58 -10.02
C ASP A 201 -39.28 -6.48 -9.40
N ILE A 202 -38.53 -7.59 -9.40
CA ILE A 202 -37.14 -7.62 -8.92
C ILE A 202 -36.24 -6.73 -9.80
N LEU A 203 -36.37 -6.79 -11.13
CA LEU A 203 -35.60 -5.94 -12.05
C LEU A 203 -35.85 -4.45 -11.79
N ASN A 204 -37.12 -4.06 -11.67
CA ASN A 204 -37.50 -2.67 -11.34
C ASN A 204 -36.97 -2.24 -9.98
N GLU A 205 -37.03 -3.12 -8.97
CA GLU A 205 -36.52 -2.81 -7.64
C GLU A 205 -35.00 -2.62 -7.65
N ILE A 206 -34.26 -3.45 -8.39
CA ILE A 206 -32.82 -3.27 -8.57
C ILE A 206 -32.52 -1.91 -9.22
N ASP A 207 -33.23 -1.54 -10.29
CA ASP A 207 -33.02 -0.25 -10.96
C ASP A 207 -33.24 0.95 -10.03
N VAL A 208 -34.31 0.92 -9.22
CA VAL A 208 -34.59 1.95 -8.22
C VAL A 208 -33.46 2.04 -7.19
N ILE A 209 -32.95 0.90 -6.74
CA ILE A 209 -31.87 0.85 -5.76
C ILE A 209 -30.54 1.30 -6.36
N LEU A 210 -30.26 0.97 -7.61
CA LEU A 210 -29.09 1.45 -8.34
C LEU A 210 -29.11 2.97 -8.51
N ALA A 211 -30.28 3.55 -8.83
CA ALA A 211 -30.46 4.99 -8.87
C ALA A 211 -30.21 5.63 -7.50
N ARG A 212 -30.72 5.01 -6.43
CA ARG A 212 -30.45 5.47 -5.05
C ARG A 212 -28.97 5.38 -4.69
N ARG A 213 -28.29 4.28 -5.01
CA ARG A 213 -26.85 4.10 -4.80
C ARG A 213 -26.05 5.21 -5.51
N LYS A 214 -26.38 5.51 -6.77
CA LYS A 214 -25.74 6.56 -7.55
C LYS A 214 -25.85 7.92 -6.85
N ASN A 215 -27.02 8.23 -6.28
CA ASN A 215 -27.22 9.45 -5.51
C ASN A 215 -26.42 9.45 -4.19
N GLU A 216 -26.44 8.35 -3.43
CA GLU A 216 -25.68 8.23 -2.17
C GLU A 216 -24.17 8.42 -2.43
N ILE A 217 -23.62 7.81 -3.48
CA ILE A 217 -22.20 7.97 -3.85
C ILE A 217 -21.89 9.37 -4.35
N ALA A 218 -22.78 9.98 -5.14
CA ALA A 218 -22.61 11.35 -5.58
C ALA A 218 -22.58 12.34 -4.39
N VAL A 219 -23.40 12.11 -3.37
CA VAL A 219 -23.40 12.88 -2.12
C VAL A 219 -22.10 12.65 -1.34
N LEU A 220 -21.69 11.40 -1.15
CA LEU A 220 -20.45 11.06 -0.45
C LEU A 220 -19.21 11.71 -1.10
N LYS A 221 -19.16 11.78 -2.43
CA LYS A 221 -18.04 12.39 -3.17
C LYS A 221 -18.02 13.92 -3.13
N ARG A 222 -19.16 14.58 -2.88
CA ARG A 222 -19.23 16.04 -2.76
C ARG A 222 -18.76 16.57 -1.41
N GLY A 223 -18.36 15.68 -0.50
CA GLY A 223 -18.06 16.01 0.88
C GLY A 223 -19.36 16.02 1.68
N ALA A 224 -19.45 15.13 2.67
CA ALA A 224 -20.41 15.33 3.75
C ALA A 224 -20.03 16.65 4.43
N TYR A 225 -20.87 17.67 4.27
CA TYR A 225 -20.77 18.91 5.03
C TYR A 225 -20.86 18.64 6.52
#